data_AF-A0A820DUX2-F1
#
_entry.id   AF-A0A820DUX2-F1
#
_cell.length_a   1.000
_cell.length_b   1.000
_cell.length_c   1.000
_cell.angle_alpha   90.00
_cell.angle_beta   90.00
_cell.angle_gamma   90.00
#
_symmetry.space_group_name_H-M   'P 1'
#
loop_
_entity.id
_entity.type
_entity.pdbx_description
1 polymer ?
#
loop_
_entity_poly.entity_id
_entity_poly.type
_entity_poly.pdbx_seq_one_letter_code
_entity_poly.pdbx_strand_id
1 'polypeptide(L)'
;ERLLPIAGELQKQEFSYLLAKKAYYSVSEGHLWFSIFSRPPSDKFTRVQRCTCCFVFLFQSMFLNILYYNQISEAKAANNTTSLSFGPLYITPQQIGIGVIVEILVFVPSLLLIQFFRRIRSRHNQKQVSALHKAIFKLKQLPITKTSIEYDKKKKGQIKFPWWCIFFAYGFSLLLTVISIFFIIVKGIEFGDLKTQKWLTSLVSGFFSSIFLVQPIKIISVAVIFAYIIRKPDNDKEAAEYMTDDVNLAHDEEYFPAIEDISPFNHRSGNNTNRLEEGEVAFAREQRLKHVQMWAIIREIFNYVGYLCLLYVIIYSNKNQNAFSQVQHLRNFFLNTRSTNNDYTKISTMGQYWNWLENNFVENIRAQQWYNGDPPRNLSGYLNDKTNRFIGWATMRQLRIKAQSCHIQHMSIQSECQYDYSLLNNEIGSFQPGWNLTNQTNQIYSSSIQQAFIYQTGDDLKTYISTGKF
;
A
#
# COMPACT_ATOMS: atom_id res chain seq x y z
N GLU A 1 22.09 0.02 -42.27
CA GLU A 1 20.61 0.10 -42.30
C GLU A 1 20.03 -1.14 -41.63
N ARG A 2 19.05 -1.01 -40.73
CA ARG A 2 18.30 -2.17 -40.21
C ARG A 2 17.14 -2.42 -41.18
N LEU A 3 17.31 -3.38 -42.08
CA LEU A 3 16.24 -3.87 -42.95
C LEU A 3 15.22 -4.60 -42.06
N LEU A 4 14.12 -3.93 -41.75
CA LEU A 4 12.96 -4.56 -41.12
C LEU A 4 12.17 -5.23 -42.25
N PRO A 5 12.13 -6.57 -42.31
CA PRO A 5 11.37 -7.25 -43.35
C PRO A 5 9.89 -6.91 -43.17
N ILE A 6 9.28 -6.38 -44.23
CA ILE A 6 7.84 -6.14 -44.29
C ILE A 6 7.17 -7.51 -44.30
N ALA A 7 6.29 -7.76 -43.33
CA ALA A 7 5.58 -9.03 -43.23
C ALA A 7 4.80 -9.31 -44.53
N GLY A 8 5.10 -10.42 -45.20
CA GLY A 8 4.40 -10.85 -46.42
C GLY A 8 2.95 -11.24 -46.11
N GLU A 9 2.07 -11.22 -47.11
CA GLU A 9 0.65 -11.59 -46.93
C GLU A 9 0.47 -13.00 -46.34
N LEU A 10 1.35 -13.94 -46.66
CA LEU A 10 1.35 -15.29 -46.07
C LEU A 10 1.71 -15.28 -44.57
N GLN A 11 2.67 -14.45 -44.15
CA GLN A 11 3.04 -14.29 -42.73
C GLN A 11 1.92 -13.59 -41.93
N LYS A 12 1.19 -12.66 -42.56
CA LYS A 12 0.00 -12.03 -41.94
C LYS A 12 -1.13 -13.02 -41.71
N GLN A 13 -1.21 -14.09 -42.50
CA GLN A 13 -2.18 -15.16 -42.37
C GLN A 13 -1.72 -16.31 -41.45
N GLU A 14 -0.46 -16.27 -40.97
CA GLU A 14 0.05 -17.30 -40.08
C GLU A 14 -0.74 -17.31 -38.77
N PHE A 15 -1.15 -18.51 -38.34
CA PHE A 15 -2.00 -18.68 -37.16
C PHE A 15 -1.36 -18.09 -35.89
N SER A 16 -0.04 -18.25 -35.74
CA SER A 16 0.73 -17.70 -34.61
C SER A 16 0.60 -16.17 -34.51
N TYR A 17 0.76 -15.49 -35.66
CA TYR A 17 0.63 -14.04 -35.77
C TYR A 17 -0.81 -13.58 -35.56
N LEU A 18 -1.79 -14.25 -36.18
CA LEU A 18 -3.21 -13.93 -36.00
C LEU A 18 -3.66 -14.13 -34.55
N LEU A 19 -3.21 -15.22 -33.90
CA LEU A 19 -3.52 -15.50 -32.51
C LEU A 19 -2.86 -14.49 -31.58
N ALA A 20 -1.58 -14.19 -31.75
CA ALA A 20 -0.87 -13.20 -30.93
C ALA A 20 -1.48 -11.79 -31.10
N LYS A 21 -1.79 -11.39 -32.34
CA LYS A 21 -2.47 -10.14 -32.64
C LYS A 21 -3.85 -10.12 -32.00
N LYS A 22 -4.68 -11.15 -32.21
CA LYS A 22 -6.03 -11.21 -31.64
C LYS A 22 -6.02 -11.25 -30.12
N ALA A 23 -5.07 -11.96 -29.51
CA ALA A 23 -4.88 -11.99 -28.07
C ALA A 23 -4.49 -10.62 -27.53
N TYR A 24 -3.54 -9.92 -28.18
CA TYR A 24 -3.17 -8.55 -27.82
C TYR A 24 -4.37 -7.61 -27.84
N TYR A 25 -5.11 -7.56 -28.95
CA TYR A 25 -6.31 -6.70 -29.04
C TYR A 25 -7.40 -7.12 -28.05
N SER A 26 -7.64 -8.42 -27.87
CA SER A 26 -8.67 -8.92 -26.94
C SER A 26 -8.32 -8.62 -25.48
N VAL A 27 -7.04 -8.70 -25.10
CA VAL A 27 -6.58 -8.36 -23.75
C VAL A 27 -6.55 -6.85 -23.58
N SER A 28 -6.00 -6.12 -24.55
CA SER A 28 -5.92 -4.66 -24.51
C SER A 28 -7.27 -3.96 -24.55
N GLU A 29 -8.31 -4.55 -25.12
CA GLU A 29 -9.66 -3.97 -25.13
C GLU A 29 -10.60 -4.61 -24.11
N GLY A 30 -10.40 -5.88 -23.76
CA GLY A 30 -11.30 -6.64 -22.88
C GLY A 30 -10.93 -6.56 -21.39
N HIS A 31 -9.64 -6.42 -21.08
CA HIS A 31 -9.14 -6.31 -19.71
C HIS A 31 -9.24 -4.86 -19.23
N LEU A 32 -10.16 -4.59 -18.31
CA LEU A 32 -10.54 -3.23 -17.93
C LEU A 32 -9.33 -2.39 -17.46
N TRP A 33 -8.54 -2.92 -16.52
CA TRP A 33 -7.34 -2.22 -16.00
C TRP A 33 -6.20 -2.10 -17.01
N PHE A 34 -5.86 -3.19 -17.70
CA PHE A 34 -4.77 -3.19 -18.67
C PHE A 34 -5.08 -2.32 -19.90
N SER A 35 -6.35 -2.14 -20.23
CA SER A 35 -6.77 -1.31 -21.37
C SER A 35 -6.37 0.16 -21.26
N ILE A 36 -6.13 0.67 -20.05
CA ILE A 36 -5.65 2.04 -19.81
C ILE A 36 -4.25 2.22 -20.41
N PHE A 37 -3.37 1.25 -20.24
CA PHE A 37 -1.97 1.32 -20.66
C PHE A 37 -1.79 0.87 -22.11
N SER A 38 -2.51 -0.17 -22.53
CA SER A 38 -2.26 -0.83 -23.81
C SER A 38 -3.17 -0.40 -24.95
N ARG A 39 -4.08 0.58 -24.73
CA ARG A 39 -5.04 1.09 -25.75
C ARG A 39 -4.41 1.15 -27.15
N PRO A 40 -4.99 0.46 -28.14
CA PRO A 40 -4.54 0.59 -29.51
C PRO A 40 -4.90 1.98 -30.07
N PRO A 41 -4.05 2.57 -30.93
CA PRO A 41 -4.24 3.92 -31.45
C PRO A 41 -5.53 4.08 -32.28
N SER A 42 -6.07 3.00 -32.83
CA SER A 42 -7.29 2.99 -33.66
C SER A 42 -8.60 3.05 -32.86
N ASP A 43 -8.57 2.89 -31.54
CA ASP A 43 -9.79 2.74 -30.73
C ASP A 43 -10.37 4.10 -30.28
N LYS A 44 -11.66 4.33 -30.54
CA LYS A 44 -12.37 5.57 -30.19
C LYS A 44 -12.61 5.75 -28.69
N PHE A 45 -12.53 4.67 -27.91
CA PHE A 45 -12.65 4.70 -26.46
C PHE A 45 -11.38 5.31 -25.84
N THR A 46 -11.47 6.48 -25.21
CA THR A 46 -10.28 7.22 -24.76
C THR A 46 -9.69 6.61 -23.49
N ARG A 47 -8.41 6.91 -23.20
CA ARG A 47 -7.77 6.48 -21.93
C ARG A 47 -8.47 7.09 -20.71
N VAL A 48 -8.95 8.33 -20.84
CA VAL A 48 -9.73 9.00 -19.78
C VAL A 48 -11.04 8.26 -19.51
N GLN A 49 -11.78 7.87 -20.56
CA GLN A 49 -13.01 7.10 -20.41
C GLN A 49 -12.75 5.72 -19.79
N ARG A 50 -11.63 5.06 -20.14
CA ARG A 50 -11.20 3.81 -19.50
C ARG A 50 -10.90 4.01 -18.02
N CYS A 51 -10.19 5.09 -17.68
CA CYS A 51 -9.88 5.46 -16.31
C CYS A 51 -11.15 5.70 -15.48
N THR A 52 -12.13 6.44 -16.01
CA THR A 52 -13.40 6.66 -15.32
C THR A 52 -14.19 5.36 -15.12
N CYS A 53 -14.22 4.47 -16.11
CA CYS A 53 -14.84 3.15 -15.96
C CYS A 53 -14.17 2.33 -14.85
N CYS A 54 -12.82 2.34 -14.77
CA CYS A 54 -12.07 1.66 -13.73
C CYS A 54 -12.36 2.25 -12.34
N PHE A 55 -12.44 3.58 -12.25
CA PHE A 55 -12.74 4.28 -11.01
C PHE A 55 -14.14 3.93 -10.49
N VAL A 56 -15.16 3.97 -11.35
CA VAL A 56 -16.52 3.54 -11.00
C VAL A 56 -16.54 2.07 -10.57
N PHE A 57 -15.87 1.20 -11.32
CA PHE A 57 -15.78 -0.23 -10.99
C PHE A 57 -15.15 -0.46 -9.61
N LEU A 58 -14.07 0.26 -9.29
CA LEU A 58 -13.41 0.19 -8.00
C LEU A 58 -14.39 0.54 -6.87
N PHE A 59 -15.00 1.73 -6.92
CA PHE A 59 -15.90 2.18 -5.85
C PHE A 59 -17.15 1.34 -5.72
N GLN A 60 -17.71 0.84 -6.82
CA GLN A 60 -18.84 -0.07 -6.80
C GLN A 60 -18.45 -1.43 -6.20
N SER A 61 -17.27 -1.95 -6.52
CA SER A 61 -16.73 -3.17 -5.90
C SER A 61 -16.52 -2.97 -4.39
N MET A 62 -15.90 -1.87 -3.97
CA MET A 62 -15.72 -1.56 -2.55
C MET A 62 -17.05 -1.44 -1.80
N PHE A 63 -18.03 -0.76 -2.41
CA PHE A 63 -19.37 -0.57 -1.85
C PHE A 63 -20.12 -1.90 -1.70
N LEU A 64 -20.12 -2.74 -2.73
CA LEU A 64 -20.77 -4.05 -2.65
C LEU A 64 -20.03 -4.99 -1.69
N ASN A 65 -18.70 -4.89 -1.63
CA ASN A 65 -17.89 -5.67 -0.70
C ASN A 65 -18.23 -5.33 0.76
N ILE A 66 -18.35 -4.04 1.10
CA ILE A 66 -18.70 -3.63 2.48
C ILE A 66 -20.13 -4.02 2.84
N LEU A 67 -21.09 -3.93 1.91
CA LEU A 67 -22.47 -4.36 2.13
C LEU A 67 -22.58 -5.88 2.34
N TYR A 68 -21.88 -6.66 1.51
CA TYR A 68 -21.91 -8.10 1.56
C TYR A 68 -21.15 -8.67 2.76
N TYR A 69 -20.10 -7.98 3.22
CA TYR A 69 -19.35 -8.34 4.42
C TYR A 69 -20.24 -8.38 5.67
N ASN A 70 -21.18 -7.42 5.81
CA ASN A 70 -22.14 -7.40 6.91
C ASN A 70 -23.04 -8.63 6.94
N GLN A 71 -23.59 -9.02 5.79
CA GLN A 71 -24.56 -10.12 5.72
C GLN A 71 -23.95 -11.49 6.03
N ILE A 72 -22.67 -11.70 5.68
CA ILE A 72 -22.01 -13.01 5.85
C ILE A 72 -21.25 -13.13 7.17
N SER A 73 -20.68 -12.03 7.67
CA SER A 73 -19.98 -12.07 8.96
C SER A 73 -20.92 -12.45 10.11
N GLU A 74 -22.20 -12.07 10.04
CA GLU A 74 -23.22 -12.46 11.03
C GLU A 74 -23.65 -13.92 10.86
N ALA A 75 -23.69 -14.44 9.62
CA ALA A 75 -24.13 -15.80 9.33
C ALA A 75 -23.05 -16.90 9.53
N LYS A 76 -21.76 -16.57 9.44
CA LYS A 76 -20.66 -17.55 9.45
C LYS A 76 -19.73 -17.51 10.67
N ALA A 77 -20.02 -16.69 11.67
CA ALA A 77 -19.29 -16.68 12.95
C ALA A 77 -19.35 -18.02 13.73
N ALA A 78 -20.14 -19.00 13.25
CA ALA A 78 -20.29 -20.32 13.87
C ALA A 78 -19.24 -21.38 13.46
N ASN A 79 -18.45 -21.18 12.38
CA ASN A 79 -17.57 -22.23 11.87
C ASN A 79 -16.08 -21.81 11.93
N ASN A 80 -15.34 -22.39 12.87
CA ASN A 80 -13.89 -22.24 13.03
C ASN A 80 -13.16 -22.53 11.72
N THR A 81 -12.47 -21.53 11.15
CA THR A 81 -11.64 -21.72 9.96
C THR A 81 -10.24 -21.16 10.17
N THR A 82 -9.28 -21.85 9.57
CA THR A 82 -7.85 -21.52 9.58
C THR A 82 -7.62 -20.18 8.89
N SER A 83 -7.26 -19.17 9.69
CA SER A 83 -6.83 -17.86 9.19
C SER A 83 -5.32 -17.89 8.91
N LEU A 84 -4.93 -17.48 7.71
CA LEU A 84 -3.53 -17.25 7.37
C LEU A 84 -3.21 -15.81 7.79
N SER A 85 -2.45 -15.63 8.89
CA SER A 85 -2.08 -14.30 9.39
C SER A 85 -0.74 -13.84 8.80
N PHE A 86 -0.77 -12.83 7.94
CA PHE A 86 0.40 -12.09 7.48
C PHE A 86 0.47 -10.76 8.25
N GLY A 87 1.15 -10.76 9.40
CA GLY A 87 1.23 -9.58 10.27
C GLY A 87 -0.15 -9.11 10.74
N PRO A 88 -0.48 -7.80 10.71
CA PRO A 88 -1.80 -7.30 11.12
C PRO A 88 -2.93 -7.66 10.13
N LEU A 89 -2.64 -8.34 9.02
CA LEU A 89 -3.60 -8.73 7.99
C LEU A 89 -3.96 -10.21 8.14
N TYR A 90 -5.24 -10.49 8.37
CA TYR A 90 -5.80 -11.83 8.39
C TYR A 90 -6.43 -12.11 7.02
N ILE A 91 -5.92 -13.12 6.32
CA ILE A 91 -6.48 -13.58 5.04
C ILE A 91 -7.19 -14.91 5.32
N THR A 92 -8.51 -14.93 5.17
CA THR A 92 -9.28 -16.17 5.20
C THR A 92 -9.73 -16.57 3.79
N PRO A 93 -9.74 -17.86 3.44
CA PRO A 93 -10.25 -18.32 2.14
C PRO A 93 -11.69 -17.86 1.85
N GLN A 94 -12.48 -17.67 2.91
CA GLN A 94 -13.84 -17.16 2.84
C GLN A 94 -13.89 -15.69 2.40
N GLN A 95 -12.96 -14.86 2.87
CA GLN A 95 -12.83 -13.46 2.43
C GLN A 95 -12.46 -13.36 0.95
N ILE A 96 -11.61 -14.27 0.47
CA ILE A 96 -11.28 -14.37 -0.97
C ILE A 96 -12.53 -14.70 -1.78
N GLY A 97 -13.31 -15.70 -1.34
CA GLY A 97 -14.56 -16.08 -1.99
C GLY A 97 -15.60 -14.95 -2.05
N ILE A 98 -15.72 -14.15 -0.98
CA ILE A 98 -16.56 -12.96 -0.95
C ILE A 98 -16.11 -11.93 -2.00
N GLY A 99 -14.81 -11.65 -2.09
CA GLY A 99 -14.26 -10.74 -3.10
C GLY A 99 -14.61 -11.17 -4.52
N VAL A 100 -14.45 -12.46 -4.84
CA VAL A 100 -14.77 -13.01 -6.16
C VAL A 100 -16.26 -12.88 -6.50
N ILE A 101 -17.16 -13.18 -5.56
CA ILE A 101 -18.61 -13.08 -5.80
C ILE A 101 -19.01 -11.62 -6.07
N VAL A 102 -18.49 -10.68 -5.29
CA VAL A 102 -18.75 -9.25 -5.45
C VAL A 102 -18.28 -8.76 -6.82
N GLU A 103 -17.11 -9.21 -7.28
CA GLU A 103 -16.59 -8.86 -8.60
C GLU A 103 -17.44 -9.38 -9.76
N ILE A 104 -17.97 -10.59 -9.62
CA ILE A 104 -18.93 -11.15 -10.57
C ILE A 104 -20.22 -10.33 -10.58
N LEU A 105 -20.64 -9.77 -9.43
CA LEU A 105 -21.84 -8.93 -9.36
C LEU A 105 -21.63 -7.56 -10.03
N VAL A 106 -20.48 -6.93 -9.79
CA VAL A 106 -20.11 -5.62 -10.38
C VAL A 106 -19.83 -5.75 -11.89
N PHE A 107 -19.55 -6.95 -12.37
CA PHE A 107 -19.25 -7.25 -13.76
C PHE A 107 -20.31 -6.72 -14.75
N VAL A 108 -21.59 -7.02 -14.51
CA VAL A 108 -22.67 -6.68 -15.44
C VAL A 108 -22.84 -5.15 -15.58
N PRO A 109 -22.96 -4.37 -14.49
CA PRO A 109 -22.96 -2.91 -14.56
C PRO A 109 -21.72 -2.33 -15.28
N SER A 110 -20.55 -2.90 -15.03
CA SER A 110 -19.29 -2.41 -15.64
C SER A 110 -19.27 -2.59 -17.16
N LEU A 111 -19.81 -3.71 -17.67
CA LEU A 111 -19.93 -3.93 -19.11
C LEU A 111 -20.90 -2.94 -19.75
N LEU A 112 -22.04 -2.68 -19.12
CA LEU A 112 -23.02 -1.73 -19.63
C LEU A 112 -22.43 -0.32 -19.74
N LEU A 113 -21.68 0.10 -18.72
CA LEU A 113 -21.01 1.40 -18.71
C LEU A 113 -19.94 1.51 -19.79
N ILE A 114 -19.12 0.46 -20.00
CA ILE A 114 -18.14 0.41 -21.10
C ILE A 114 -18.84 0.46 -22.46
N GLN A 115 -19.92 -0.30 -22.66
CA GLN A 115 -20.68 -0.31 -23.91
C GLN A 115 -21.34 1.05 -24.18
N PHE A 116 -21.79 1.73 -23.13
CA PHE A 116 -22.34 3.07 -23.22
C PHE A 116 -21.29 4.05 -23.75
N PHE A 117 -20.10 4.11 -23.14
CA PHE A 117 -19.01 4.97 -23.62
C PHE A 117 -18.53 4.63 -25.04
N ARG A 118 -18.43 3.34 -25.40
CA ARG A 118 -18.03 2.91 -26.75
C ARG A 118 -19.04 3.32 -27.84
N ARG A 119 -20.32 3.43 -27.51
CA ARG A 119 -21.38 3.78 -28.46
C ARG A 119 -21.58 5.29 -28.65
N ILE A 120 -20.93 6.13 -27.85
CA ILE A 120 -21.00 7.59 -27.98
C ILE A 120 -20.20 8.06 -29.20
N ARG A 121 -20.82 8.86 -30.06
CA ARG A 121 -20.14 9.48 -31.20
C ARG A 121 -19.18 10.56 -30.71
N SER A 122 -17.92 10.55 -31.19
CA SER A 122 -17.01 11.67 -30.99
C SER A 122 -17.60 12.95 -31.61
N ARG A 123 -17.45 14.10 -30.94
CA ARG A 123 -17.82 15.40 -31.53
C ARG A 123 -16.98 15.56 -32.78
N HIS A 124 -17.63 15.43 -33.93
CA HIS A 124 -17.03 15.85 -35.18
C HIS A 124 -17.01 17.38 -35.13
N ASN A 125 -16.01 17.96 -34.48
CA ASN A 125 -15.55 19.26 -34.93
C ASN A 125 -15.00 18.98 -36.31
N GLN A 126 -15.83 19.30 -37.30
CA GLN A 126 -15.42 19.66 -38.63
C GLN A 126 -14.08 20.39 -38.49
N LYS A 127 -12.97 19.66 -38.69
CA LYS A 127 -11.68 20.32 -38.90
C LYS A 127 -11.98 21.35 -39.96
N GLN A 128 -11.61 22.60 -39.70
CA GLN A 128 -11.44 23.55 -40.78
C GLN A 128 -10.64 22.81 -41.84
N VAL A 129 -11.33 22.38 -42.89
CA VAL A 129 -10.69 21.90 -44.09
C VAL A 129 -9.90 23.12 -44.51
N SER A 130 -8.57 23.07 -44.31
CA SER A 130 -7.66 24.11 -44.79
C SER A 130 -8.11 24.46 -46.20
N ALA A 131 -8.21 25.76 -46.52
CA ALA A 131 -8.74 26.24 -47.80
C ALA A 131 -8.14 25.49 -49.00
N LEU A 132 -6.91 24.98 -48.84
CA LEU A 132 -6.20 24.05 -49.71
C LEU A 132 -7.00 22.79 -50.08
N HIS A 133 -7.54 22.02 -49.12
CA HIS A 133 -8.30 20.79 -49.39
C HIS A 133 -9.64 21.08 -50.10
N LYS A 134 -10.26 22.22 -49.79
CA LYS A 134 -11.50 22.65 -50.45
C LYS A 134 -11.25 23.09 -51.91
N ALA A 135 -10.07 23.64 -52.19
CA ALA A 135 -9.60 23.97 -53.54
C ALA A 135 -9.24 22.73 -54.36
N ILE A 136 -8.54 21.76 -53.76
CA ILE A 136 -8.17 20.48 -54.40
C ILE A 136 -9.42 19.68 -54.80
N PHE A 137 -10.45 19.65 -53.95
CA PHE A 137 -11.70 18.95 -54.27
C PHE A 137 -12.48 19.61 -55.41
N LYS A 138 -12.40 20.94 -55.55
CA LYS A 138 -12.97 21.69 -56.69
C LYS A 138 -12.24 21.40 -58.01
N LEU A 139 -10.91 21.21 -57.97
CA LEU A 139 -10.11 20.88 -59.15
C LEU A 139 -10.36 19.44 -59.64
N LYS A 140 -10.72 18.52 -58.75
CA LYS A 140 -11.00 17.11 -59.07
C LYS A 140 -12.37 16.86 -59.74
N GLN A 141 -13.21 17.89 -59.88
CA GLN A 141 -14.55 17.78 -60.46
C GLN A 141 -14.63 18.05 -61.99
N LEU A 142 -13.51 18.15 -62.70
CA LEU A 142 -13.53 18.12 -64.17
C LEU A 142 -13.77 16.68 -64.68
N PRO A 143 -14.58 16.49 -65.72
CA PRO A 143 -15.23 15.21 -65.99
C PRO A 143 -14.26 14.23 -66.62
N ILE A 144 -13.79 13.25 -65.87
CA ILE A 144 -13.26 12.00 -66.43
C ILE A 144 -14.33 10.93 -66.20
N THR A 145 -14.81 10.41 -67.33
CA THR A 145 -15.86 9.42 -67.52
C THR A 145 -15.70 8.26 -66.54
N LYS A 146 -16.66 8.09 -65.62
CA LYS A 146 -16.71 6.98 -64.66
C LYS A 146 -17.50 5.83 -65.26
N THR A 147 -16.82 4.76 -65.65
CA THR A 147 -17.40 3.42 -65.64
C THR A 147 -17.57 2.98 -64.18
N SER A 148 -18.80 2.96 -63.71
CA SER A 148 -19.18 2.51 -62.36
C SER A 148 -19.29 0.97 -62.33
N ILE A 149 -18.38 0.32 -61.61
CA ILE A 149 -18.67 -0.97 -60.98
C ILE A 149 -19.02 -0.66 -59.52
N GLU A 150 -20.30 -0.74 -59.23
CA GLU A 150 -20.90 -0.54 -57.92
C GLU A 150 -20.66 -1.81 -57.07
N TYR A 151 -19.72 -1.76 -56.14
CA TYR A 151 -19.62 -2.74 -55.05
C TYR A 151 -20.38 -2.22 -53.83
N ASP A 152 -21.61 -2.68 -53.73
CA ASP A 152 -22.57 -2.29 -52.70
C ASP A 152 -22.24 -3.00 -51.37
N LYS A 153 -21.40 -2.40 -50.52
CA LYS A 153 -21.13 -2.88 -49.16
C LYS A 153 -22.20 -2.37 -48.19
N LYS A 154 -23.19 -3.21 -47.88
CA LYS A 154 -24.14 -3.00 -46.77
C LYS A 154 -23.38 -2.89 -45.43
N LYS A 155 -23.13 -1.67 -44.95
CA LYS A 155 -22.72 -1.40 -43.56
C LYS A 155 -23.89 -1.76 -42.63
N LYS A 156 -23.72 -2.76 -41.76
CA LYS A 156 -24.68 -3.03 -40.68
C LYS A 156 -24.76 -1.81 -39.76
N GLY A 157 -25.95 -1.21 -39.63
CA GLY A 157 -26.18 -0.03 -38.81
C GLY A 157 -25.93 -0.32 -37.33
N GLN A 158 -24.78 0.09 -36.80
CA GLN A 158 -24.56 0.15 -35.35
C GLN A 158 -25.31 1.37 -34.79
N ILE A 159 -26.13 1.16 -33.75
CA ILE A 159 -26.82 2.22 -33.01
C ILE A 159 -25.76 3.07 -32.30
N LYS A 160 -25.60 4.33 -32.73
CA LYS A 160 -24.63 5.29 -32.18
C LYS A 160 -25.38 6.41 -31.43
N PHE A 161 -24.94 6.72 -30.23
CA PHE A 161 -25.53 7.80 -29.42
C PHE A 161 -24.98 9.18 -29.83
N PRO A 162 -25.77 10.26 -29.70
CA PRO A 162 -25.31 11.63 -29.92
C PRO A 162 -24.10 11.99 -29.03
N TRP A 163 -23.26 12.91 -29.49
CA TRP A 163 -22.07 13.34 -28.75
C TRP A 163 -22.37 13.89 -27.35
N TRP A 164 -23.46 14.65 -27.18
CA TRP A 164 -23.87 15.24 -25.89
C TRP A 164 -24.12 14.20 -24.79
N CYS A 165 -24.37 12.94 -25.14
CA CYS A 165 -24.51 11.85 -24.16
C CYS A 165 -23.23 11.63 -23.33
N ILE A 166 -22.09 12.18 -23.74
CA ILE A 166 -20.85 12.15 -22.95
C ILE A 166 -20.98 12.88 -21.60
N PHE A 167 -21.73 13.99 -21.55
CA PHE A 167 -21.94 14.74 -20.30
C PHE A 167 -22.79 13.94 -19.32
N PHE A 168 -23.84 13.29 -19.82
CA PHE A 168 -24.67 12.38 -19.01
C PHE A 168 -23.88 11.15 -18.54
N ALA A 169 -23.01 10.60 -19.38
CA ALA A 169 -22.16 9.47 -19.02
C ALA A 169 -21.22 9.82 -17.85
N TYR A 170 -20.55 10.98 -17.94
CA TYR A 170 -19.68 11.45 -16.87
C TYR A 170 -20.47 11.84 -15.62
N GLY A 171 -21.61 12.54 -15.76
CA GLY A 171 -22.48 12.88 -14.64
C GLY A 171 -22.99 11.66 -13.89
N PHE A 172 -23.44 10.63 -14.60
CA PHE A 172 -23.85 9.35 -14.02
C PHE A 172 -22.68 8.64 -13.33
N SER A 173 -21.50 8.62 -13.95
CA SER A 173 -20.30 8.02 -13.34
C SER A 173 -19.91 8.73 -12.03
N LEU A 174 -19.99 10.05 -12.00
CA LEU A 174 -19.69 10.85 -10.81
C LEU A 174 -20.72 10.57 -9.71
N LEU A 175 -22.02 10.58 -10.05
CA LEU A 175 -23.08 10.29 -9.11
C LEU A 175 -22.92 8.90 -8.49
N LEU A 176 -22.66 7.87 -9.30
CA LEU A 176 -22.41 6.51 -8.79
C LEU A 176 -21.22 6.46 -7.82
N THR A 177 -20.13 7.18 -8.13
CA THR A 177 -18.94 7.21 -7.26
C THR A 177 -19.20 7.93 -5.94
N VAL A 178 -19.88 9.09 -5.98
CA VAL A 178 -20.20 9.86 -4.78
C VAL A 178 -21.12 9.07 -3.85
N ILE A 179 -22.15 8.40 -4.42
CA ILE A 179 -23.05 7.54 -3.65
C ILE A 179 -22.27 6.39 -3.00
N SER A 180 -21.41 5.70 -3.75
CA SER A 180 -20.57 4.64 -3.20
C SER A 180 -19.68 5.13 -2.06
N ILE A 181 -18.99 6.26 -2.25
CA ILE A 181 -18.09 6.85 -1.23
C ILE A 181 -18.87 7.16 0.06
N PHE A 182 -20.03 7.80 -0.07
CA PHE A 182 -20.88 8.12 1.08
C PHE A 182 -21.23 6.87 1.89
N PHE A 183 -21.74 5.82 1.24
CA PHE A 183 -22.12 4.59 1.94
C PHE A 183 -20.91 3.82 2.49
N ILE A 184 -19.77 3.83 1.80
CA ILE A 184 -18.53 3.21 2.31
C ILE A 184 -18.09 3.90 3.60
N ILE A 185 -18.13 5.24 3.66
CA ILE A 185 -17.75 5.99 4.86
C ILE A 185 -18.71 5.68 6.01
N VAL A 186 -20.02 5.76 5.76
CA VAL A 186 -21.05 5.49 6.79
C VAL A 186 -20.89 4.08 7.37
N LYS A 187 -20.73 3.06 6.50
CA LYS A 187 -20.56 1.68 6.93
C LYS A 187 -19.18 1.42 7.56
N GLY A 188 -18.14 2.11 7.09
CA GLY A 188 -16.80 2.01 7.66
C GLY A 188 -16.72 2.52 9.09
N ILE A 189 -17.46 3.59 9.42
CA ILE A 189 -17.57 4.10 10.79
C ILE A 189 -18.32 3.11 11.69
N GLU A 190 -19.32 2.42 11.18
CA GLU A 190 -20.13 1.43 11.93
C GLU A 190 -19.34 0.17 12.32
N PHE A 191 -18.32 -0.23 11.55
CA PHE A 191 -17.65 -1.52 11.71
C PHE A 191 -16.70 -1.59 12.91
N GLY A 192 -16.17 -0.45 13.37
CA GLY A 192 -15.10 -0.43 14.38
C GLY A 192 -13.80 -1.07 13.87
N ASP A 193 -12.71 -0.90 14.62
CA ASP A 193 -11.35 -1.13 14.11
C ASP A 193 -11.09 -2.56 13.61
N LEU A 194 -11.52 -3.58 14.38
CA LEU A 194 -11.23 -4.97 14.06
C LEU A 194 -12.01 -5.48 12.83
N LYS A 195 -13.27 -5.07 12.65
CA LYS A 195 -14.04 -5.47 11.47
C LYS A 195 -13.59 -4.69 10.24
N THR A 196 -13.25 -3.40 10.39
CA THR A 196 -12.71 -2.58 9.30
C THR A 196 -11.39 -3.14 8.77
N GLN A 197 -10.48 -3.61 9.65
CA GLN A 197 -9.26 -4.28 9.22
C GLN A 197 -9.53 -5.55 8.40
N LYS A 198 -10.45 -6.40 8.85
CA LYS A 198 -10.83 -7.64 8.14
C LYS A 198 -11.58 -7.38 6.84
N TRP A 199 -12.39 -6.34 6.80
CA TRP A 199 -13.04 -5.91 5.57
C TRP A 199 -12.00 -5.42 4.56
N LEU A 200 -11.06 -4.58 5.00
CA LEU A 200 -10.00 -4.05 4.15
C LEU A 200 -9.12 -5.18 3.56
N THR A 201 -8.81 -6.22 4.35
CA THR A 201 -8.07 -7.39 3.83
C THR A 201 -8.86 -8.13 2.75
N SER A 202 -10.17 -8.31 2.95
CA SER A 202 -11.04 -8.94 1.96
C SER A 202 -11.13 -8.14 0.66
N LEU A 203 -11.12 -6.81 0.75
CA LEU A 203 -11.18 -5.88 -0.37
C LEU A 203 -9.90 -5.88 -1.19
N VAL A 204 -8.74 -5.83 -0.52
CA VAL A 204 -7.43 -5.90 -1.17
C VAL A 204 -7.24 -7.26 -1.85
N SER A 205 -7.56 -8.35 -1.15
CA SER A 205 -7.46 -9.70 -1.71
C SER A 205 -8.42 -9.92 -2.88
N GLY A 206 -9.64 -9.39 -2.80
CA GLY A 206 -10.59 -9.37 -3.91
C GLY A 206 -9.97 -8.67 -5.11
N PHE A 207 -9.60 -7.39 -4.96
CA PHE A 207 -9.03 -6.58 -6.05
C PHE A 207 -7.92 -7.29 -6.85
N PHE A 208 -6.98 -7.94 -6.16
CA PHE A 208 -5.91 -8.71 -6.82
C PHE A 208 -6.44 -9.98 -7.51
N SER A 209 -7.37 -10.71 -6.89
CA SER A 209 -8.10 -11.81 -7.53
C SER A 209 -8.83 -11.34 -8.80
N SER A 210 -9.37 -10.12 -8.80
CA SER A 210 -10.03 -9.53 -9.98
C SER A 210 -9.09 -9.38 -11.16
N ILE A 211 -7.87 -8.91 -10.89
CA ILE A 211 -6.86 -8.59 -11.90
C ILE A 211 -6.26 -9.89 -12.45
N PHE A 212 -5.88 -10.81 -11.56
CA PHE A 212 -5.15 -12.01 -11.97
C PHE A 212 -6.05 -13.18 -12.40
N LEU A 213 -7.27 -13.29 -11.88
CA LEU A 213 -8.16 -14.43 -12.15
C LEU A 213 -9.40 -14.02 -12.94
N VAL A 214 -10.23 -13.13 -12.39
CA VAL A 214 -11.58 -12.88 -12.94
C VAL A 214 -11.53 -12.24 -14.33
N GLN A 215 -10.64 -11.28 -14.57
CA GLN A 215 -10.53 -10.61 -15.86
C GLN A 215 -9.99 -11.48 -17.00
N PRO A 216 -8.91 -12.25 -16.80
CA PRO A 216 -8.49 -13.25 -17.79
C PRO A 216 -9.59 -14.28 -18.11
N ILE A 217 -10.25 -14.82 -17.07
CA ILE A 217 -11.37 -15.75 -17.25
C ILE A 217 -12.48 -15.11 -18.08
N LYS A 218 -12.89 -13.88 -17.76
CA LYS A 218 -13.89 -13.12 -18.54
C LYS A 218 -13.53 -13.07 -20.02
N ILE A 219 -12.29 -12.72 -20.36
CA ILE A 219 -11.86 -12.52 -21.76
C ILE A 219 -11.96 -13.84 -22.53
N ILE A 220 -11.53 -14.94 -21.90
CA ILE A 220 -11.63 -16.28 -22.47
C ILE A 220 -13.10 -16.69 -22.62
N SER A 221 -13.93 -16.51 -21.58
CA SER A 221 -15.36 -16.84 -21.61
C SER A 221 -16.10 -16.08 -22.71
N VAL A 222 -15.86 -14.78 -22.85
CA VAL A 222 -16.44 -13.96 -23.92
C VAL A 222 -15.98 -14.45 -25.30
N ALA A 223 -14.69 -14.76 -25.46
CA ALA A 223 -14.17 -15.31 -26.73
C ALA A 223 -14.81 -16.65 -27.10
N VAL A 224 -14.99 -17.56 -26.12
CA VAL A 224 -15.62 -18.87 -26.32
C VAL A 224 -17.11 -18.74 -26.64
N ILE A 225 -17.84 -17.88 -25.92
CA ILE A 225 -19.26 -17.61 -26.19
C ILE A 225 -19.43 -17.02 -27.60
N PHE A 226 -18.58 -16.08 -28.01
CA PHE A 226 -18.61 -15.53 -29.36
C PHE A 226 -18.26 -16.58 -30.42
N ALA A 227 -17.29 -17.46 -30.17
CA ALA A 227 -16.95 -18.56 -31.07
C ALA A 227 -18.10 -19.56 -31.24
N TYR A 228 -18.87 -19.80 -30.18
CA TYR A 228 -20.03 -20.70 -30.19
C TYR A 228 -21.27 -20.08 -30.86
N ILE A 229 -21.53 -18.79 -30.61
CA ILE A 229 -22.73 -18.08 -31.12
C ILE A 229 -22.52 -17.56 -32.55
N ILE A 230 -21.30 -17.15 -32.91
CA ILE A 230 -20.97 -16.61 -34.24
C ILE A 230 -20.05 -17.59 -34.94
N ARG A 231 -20.62 -18.69 -35.42
CA ARG A 231 -19.95 -19.66 -36.29
C ARG A 231 -19.84 -19.14 -37.75
N LYS A 232 -19.59 -17.83 -37.94
CA LYS A 232 -19.28 -17.23 -39.25
C LYS A 232 -18.00 -16.39 -39.15
N PRO A 233 -16.98 -16.70 -39.99
CA PRO A 233 -15.70 -16.01 -39.98
C PRO A 233 -15.78 -14.79 -40.90
N ASP A 234 -16.37 -13.70 -40.43
CA ASP A 234 -16.43 -12.45 -41.23
C ASP A 234 -15.87 -11.23 -40.46
N ASN A 235 -15.12 -11.46 -39.37
CA ASN A 235 -14.47 -10.39 -38.60
C ASN A 235 -13.07 -10.01 -39.13
N ASP A 236 -12.53 -10.73 -40.11
CA ASP A 236 -11.27 -10.35 -40.77
C ASP A 236 -11.44 -9.05 -41.59
N LYS A 237 -12.66 -8.72 -42.01
CA LYS A 237 -13.00 -7.44 -42.64
C LYS A 237 -13.01 -6.29 -41.65
N GLU A 238 -13.41 -6.50 -40.40
CA GLU A 238 -13.46 -5.44 -39.39
C GLU A 238 -12.03 -5.02 -38.99
N ALA A 239 -11.13 -5.98 -38.77
CA ALA A 239 -9.71 -5.72 -38.51
C ALA A 239 -8.97 -5.03 -39.67
N ALA A 240 -9.40 -5.28 -40.92
CA ALA A 240 -8.88 -4.61 -42.12
C ALA A 240 -9.52 -3.22 -42.34
N GLU A 241 -10.79 -3.03 -41.97
CA GLU A 241 -11.51 -1.74 -42.06
C GLU A 241 -10.90 -0.67 -41.13
N TYR A 242 -10.28 -1.08 -40.01
CA TYR A 242 -9.53 -0.17 -39.12
C TYR A 242 -8.23 0.40 -39.72
N MET A 243 -7.74 -0.12 -40.86
CA MET A 243 -6.61 0.49 -41.58
C MET A 243 -7.02 1.50 -42.65
N THR A 244 -8.31 1.57 -43.01
CA THR A 244 -8.79 2.38 -44.16
C THR A 244 -9.79 3.47 -43.81
N ASP A 245 -10.36 3.49 -42.60
CA ASP A 245 -11.24 4.58 -42.17
C ASP A 245 -10.44 5.71 -41.50
N ASP A 246 -10.60 6.93 -42.02
CA ASP A 246 -10.05 8.20 -41.51
C ASP A 246 -9.83 8.20 -39.99
N VAL A 247 -8.54 8.28 -39.61
CA VAL A 247 -8.08 8.33 -38.22
C VAL A 247 -8.69 9.56 -37.54
N ASN A 248 -9.77 9.37 -36.79
CA ASN A 248 -10.30 10.39 -35.90
C ASN A 248 -9.50 10.34 -34.59
N LEU A 249 -8.37 11.04 -34.58
CA LEU A 249 -7.54 11.24 -33.38
C LEU A 249 -8.32 11.96 -32.27
N ALA A 250 -7.96 11.66 -31.02
CA ALA A 250 -8.46 12.36 -29.84
C ALA A 250 -7.86 13.79 -29.79
N HIS A 251 -8.44 14.70 -28.97
CA HIS A 251 -7.99 16.11 -28.89
C HIS A 251 -6.51 16.28 -28.48
N ASP A 252 -5.92 15.26 -27.87
CA ASP A 252 -4.53 15.20 -27.41
C ASP A 252 -3.55 14.62 -28.44
N GLU A 253 -4.02 14.21 -29.62
CA GLU A 253 -3.17 13.68 -30.68
C GLU A 253 -3.35 14.46 -32.00
N GLU A 254 -2.26 15.03 -32.50
CA GLU A 254 -2.25 15.92 -33.66
C GLU A 254 -2.03 15.12 -34.97
N TYR A 255 -2.84 15.40 -36.01
CA TYR A 255 -2.73 14.80 -37.33
C TYR A 255 -1.88 15.68 -38.24
N PHE A 256 -0.75 15.18 -38.72
CA PHE A 256 0.00 15.80 -39.81
C PHE A 256 -0.52 15.23 -41.15
N PRO A 257 -1.11 16.06 -42.05
CA PRO A 257 -1.46 15.59 -43.38
C PRO A 257 -0.20 15.46 -44.23
N ALA A 258 0.02 14.26 -44.79
CA ALA A 258 1.03 14.06 -45.83
C ALA A 258 0.73 14.98 -47.02
N ILE A 259 1.70 15.82 -47.40
CA ILE A 259 1.65 16.63 -48.61
C ILE A 259 2.02 15.70 -49.77
N GLU A 260 1.04 15.24 -50.54
CA GLU A 260 1.31 14.61 -51.84
C GLU A 260 1.67 15.71 -52.84
N ASP A 261 2.96 15.83 -53.16
CA ASP A 261 3.44 16.68 -54.25
C ASP A 261 2.93 16.16 -55.60
N ILE A 262 2.11 16.98 -56.27
CA ILE A 262 1.55 16.69 -57.59
C ILE A 262 2.61 17.04 -58.65
N SER A 263 3.25 16.03 -59.24
CA SER A 263 3.98 16.17 -60.50
C SER A 263 3.18 15.52 -61.66
N PRO A 264 3.05 16.17 -62.84
CA PRO A 264 2.06 15.77 -63.85
C PRO A 264 2.55 14.75 -64.89
N PHE A 265 3.55 13.90 -64.59
CA PHE A 265 4.03 12.91 -65.57
C PHE A 265 3.79 11.46 -65.11
N ASN A 266 2.95 10.76 -65.89
CA ASN A 266 2.62 9.35 -65.73
C ASN A 266 3.88 8.47 -65.87
N HIS A 267 4.43 8.03 -64.75
CA HIS A 267 5.20 6.79 -64.69
C HIS A 267 4.38 5.71 -63.98
N ARG A 268 4.34 4.52 -64.59
CA ARG A 268 3.83 3.29 -63.98
C ARG A 268 4.45 3.16 -62.58
N SER A 269 3.63 3.41 -61.55
CA SER A 269 4.07 3.36 -60.15
C SER A 269 4.33 1.91 -59.76
N GLY A 270 5.60 1.50 -59.76
CA GLY A 270 6.05 0.41 -58.91
C GLY A 270 5.78 0.83 -57.48
N ASN A 271 5.23 -0.07 -56.66
CA ASN A 271 4.85 0.16 -55.26
C ASN A 271 5.81 1.11 -54.54
N ASN A 272 5.46 2.40 -54.49
CA ASN A 272 6.17 3.37 -53.70
C ASN A 272 5.93 2.97 -52.24
N THR A 273 6.94 2.38 -51.63
CA THR A 273 6.99 2.29 -50.17
C THR A 273 6.92 3.73 -49.67
N ASN A 274 5.84 4.09 -48.97
CA ASN A 274 5.69 5.41 -48.35
C ASN A 274 6.89 5.64 -47.42
N ARG A 275 7.89 6.37 -47.93
CA ARG A 275 9.08 6.71 -47.17
C ARG A 275 8.67 7.90 -46.32
N LEU A 276 8.53 7.69 -45.01
CA LEU A 276 8.16 8.76 -44.07
C LEU A 276 9.11 9.94 -44.22
N GLU A 277 8.55 11.15 -44.17
CA GLU A 277 9.30 12.39 -44.32
C GLU A 277 10.26 12.58 -43.12
N GLU A 278 11.38 13.28 -43.30
CA GLU A 278 12.41 13.40 -42.24
C GLU A 278 11.86 14.09 -40.97
N GLY A 279 10.92 15.01 -41.13
CA GLY A 279 10.17 15.63 -40.02
C GLY A 279 9.27 14.65 -39.26
N GLU A 280 8.59 13.73 -39.95
CA GLU A 280 7.74 12.70 -39.32
C GLU A 280 8.57 11.71 -38.50
N VAL A 281 9.74 11.32 -39.02
CA VAL A 281 10.67 10.45 -38.32
C VAL A 281 11.24 11.14 -37.07
N ALA A 282 11.55 12.44 -37.14
CA ALA A 282 12.00 13.22 -36.00
C ALA A 282 10.93 13.29 -34.89
N PHE A 283 9.68 13.58 -35.26
CA PHE A 283 8.56 13.62 -34.32
C PHE A 283 8.29 12.25 -33.67
N ALA A 284 8.28 11.17 -34.46
CA ALA A 284 8.09 9.82 -33.95
C ALA A 284 9.22 9.39 -32.99
N ARG A 285 10.46 9.82 -33.25
CA ARG A 285 11.60 9.63 -32.32
C ARG A 285 11.39 10.37 -31.01
N GLU A 286 10.92 11.62 -31.05
CA GLU A 286 10.64 12.41 -29.86
C GLU A 286 9.53 11.77 -29.00
N GLN A 287 8.44 11.32 -29.62
CA GLN A 287 7.39 10.58 -28.90
C GLN A 287 7.93 9.29 -28.28
N ARG A 288 8.74 8.54 -29.03
CA ARG A 288 9.34 7.30 -28.52
C ARG A 288 10.25 7.57 -27.33
N LEU A 289 11.02 8.66 -27.34
CA LEU A 289 11.85 9.08 -26.20
C LEU A 289 10.99 9.38 -24.97
N LYS A 290 9.88 10.11 -25.11
CA LYS A 290 8.93 10.36 -24.01
C LYS A 290 8.37 9.04 -23.44
N HIS A 291 8.00 8.09 -24.28
CA HIS A 291 7.53 6.77 -23.83
C HIS A 291 8.61 5.98 -23.08
N VAL A 292 9.86 5.99 -23.56
CA VAL A 292 10.98 5.30 -22.91
C VAL A 292 11.27 5.91 -21.55
N GLN A 293 11.28 7.25 -21.45
CA GLN A 293 11.45 7.96 -20.18
C GLN A 293 10.32 7.64 -19.20
N MET A 294 9.06 7.63 -19.65
CA MET A 294 7.92 7.30 -18.81
C MET A 294 8.01 5.86 -18.25
N TRP A 295 8.39 4.88 -19.08
CA TRP A 295 8.60 3.51 -18.62
C TRP A 295 9.77 3.36 -17.64
N ALA A 296 10.84 4.16 -17.81
CA ALA A 296 11.94 4.20 -16.86
C ALA A 296 11.48 4.71 -15.49
N ILE A 297 10.69 5.80 -15.46
CA ILE A 297 10.10 6.36 -14.23
C ILE A 297 9.17 5.35 -13.55
N ILE A 298 8.28 4.70 -14.32
CA ILE A 298 7.36 3.68 -13.77
C ILE A 298 8.13 2.54 -13.10
N ARG A 299 9.20 2.05 -13.74
CA ARG A 299 10.06 1.01 -13.17
C ARG A 299 10.73 1.47 -11.87
N GLU A 300 11.16 2.72 -11.81
CA GLU A 300 11.74 3.31 -10.61
C GLU A 300 10.71 3.38 -9.46
N ILE A 301 9.48 3.80 -9.76
CA ILE A 301 8.37 3.82 -8.79
C ILE A 301 8.13 2.43 -8.21
N PHE A 302 8.08 1.39 -9.05
CA PHE A 302 7.90 0.01 -8.56
C PHE A 302 9.05 -0.43 -7.63
N ASN A 303 10.29 -0.05 -7.94
CA ASN A 303 11.44 -0.34 -7.07
C ASN A 303 11.32 0.38 -5.72
N TYR A 304 10.94 1.66 -5.71
CA TYR A 304 10.73 2.40 -4.46
C TYR A 304 9.58 1.84 -3.61
N VAL A 305 8.47 1.45 -4.24
CA VAL A 305 7.35 0.80 -3.54
C VAL A 305 7.81 -0.52 -2.91
N GLY A 306 8.57 -1.34 -3.66
CA GLY A 306 9.16 -2.57 -3.13
C GLY A 306 10.08 -2.33 -1.94
N TYR A 307 10.96 -1.32 -2.03
CA TYR A 307 11.84 -0.93 -0.93
C TYR A 307 11.07 -0.47 0.31
N LEU A 308 10.05 0.38 0.14
CA LEU A 308 9.20 0.83 1.25
C LEU A 308 8.45 -0.33 1.90
N CYS A 309 7.95 -1.29 1.12
CA CYS A 309 7.33 -2.50 1.66
C CYS A 309 8.32 -3.32 2.49
N LEU A 310 9.56 -3.49 2.03
CA LEU A 310 10.60 -4.19 2.79
C LEU A 310 10.94 -3.47 4.09
N LEU A 311 11.15 -2.16 4.05
CA LEU A 311 11.37 -1.35 5.26
C LEU A 311 10.21 -1.49 6.25
N TYR A 312 8.97 -1.41 5.76
CA TYR A 312 7.78 -1.58 6.59
C TYR A 312 7.79 -2.95 7.27
N VAL A 313 8.06 -4.04 6.54
CA VAL A 313 8.15 -5.39 7.12
C VAL A 313 9.25 -5.46 8.18
N ILE A 314 10.45 -4.95 7.91
CA ILE A 314 11.57 -4.98 8.86
C ILE A 314 11.23 -4.23 10.15
N ILE A 315 10.65 -3.03 10.04
CA ILE A 315 10.31 -2.18 11.20
C ILE A 315 9.19 -2.82 12.03
N TYR A 316 8.16 -3.36 11.38
CA TYR A 316 6.99 -3.90 12.08
C TYR A 316 7.13 -5.36 12.51
N SER A 317 8.01 -6.15 11.90
CA SER A 317 8.22 -7.57 12.26
C SER A 317 8.60 -7.75 13.72
N ASN A 318 9.33 -6.80 14.30
CA ASN A 318 9.83 -6.88 15.67
C ASN A 318 9.01 -6.05 16.66
N LYS A 319 7.91 -5.43 16.22
CA LYS A 319 7.10 -4.56 17.07
C LYS A 319 6.00 -5.37 17.76
N ASN A 320 6.18 -5.66 19.05
CA ASN A 320 5.12 -6.26 19.86
C ASN A 320 4.05 -5.20 20.20
N GLN A 321 2.78 -5.53 19.92
CA GLN A 321 1.63 -4.66 20.20
C GLN A 321 1.49 -4.34 21.70
N ASN A 322 1.91 -5.25 22.58
CA ASN A 322 1.70 -5.14 24.01
C ASN A 322 2.89 -4.54 24.78
N ALA A 323 3.96 -4.15 24.08
CA ALA A 323 5.18 -3.64 24.73
C ALA A 323 4.91 -2.41 25.61
N PHE A 324 4.07 -1.49 25.13
CA PHE A 324 3.68 -0.30 25.90
C PHE A 324 2.93 -0.67 27.18
N SER A 325 1.92 -1.54 27.07
CA SER A 325 1.13 -1.99 28.22
C SER A 325 1.97 -2.74 29.26
N GLN A 326 2.97 -3.52 28.83
CA GLN A 326 3.89 -4.20 29.74
C GLN A 326 4.76 -3.22 30.52
N VAL A 327 5.34 -2.21 29.87
CA VAL A 327 6.12 -1.16 30.55
C VAL A 327 5.24 -0.35 31.49
N GLN A 328 4.01 -0.02 31.08
CA GLN A 328 3.06 0.71 31.92
C GLN A 328 2.65 -0.11 33.15
N HIS A 329 2.40 -1.42 32.98
CA HIS A 329 2.13 -2.35 34.08
C HIS A 329 3.28 -2.35 35.09
N LEU A 330 4.53 -2.59 34.65
CA LEU A 330 5.70 -2.61 35.54
C LEU A 330 5.90 -1.28 36.28
N ARG A 331 5.71 -0.14 35.59
CA ARG A 331 5.78 1.19 36.23
C ARG A 331 4.72 1.34 37.31
N ASN A 332 3.46 1.04 37.00
CA ASN A 332 2.37 1.15 37.96
C ASN A 332 2.56 0.17 39.13
N PHE A 333 3.05 -1.04 38.85
CA PHE A 333 3.24 -2.13 39.82
C PHE A 333 4.31 -1.78 40.87
N PHE A 334 5.45 -1.22 40.46
CA PHE A 334 6.51 -0.85 41.42
C PHE A 334 6.38 0.56 41.99
N LEU A 335 5.93 1.54 41.19
CA LEU A 335 5.88 2.95 41.60
C LEU A 335 4.57 3.32 42.32
N ASN A 336 3.54 2.46 42.23
CA ASN A 336 2.23 2.58 42.86
C ASN A 336 1.54 3.95 42.69
N THR A 337 1.12 4.26 41.47
CA THR A 337 0.58 5.57 41.08
C THR A 337 -0.89 5.81 41.48
N ARG A 338 -1.57 4.83 42.09
CA ARG A 338 -2.99 4.95 42.49
C ARG A 338 -3.28 4.14 43.77
N SER A 339 -3.43 4.86 44.89
CA SER A 339 -4.32 4.51 46.01
C SER A 339 -3.74 3.92 47.32
N THR A 340 -2.44 3.99 47.62
CA THR A 340 -1.95 3.73 48.99
C THR A 340 -1.03 4.83 49.50
N ASN A 341 -0.83 4.92 50.82
CA ASN A 341 0.10 5.86 51.47
C ASN A 341 1.58 5.62 51.10
N ASN A 342 1.89 4.58 50.31
CA ASN A 342 3.24 4.12 49.97
C ASN A 342 3.55 4.30 48.47
N ASP A 343 3.14 5.44 47.89
CA ASP A 343 3.47 5.81 46.50
C ASP A 343 4.93 6.28 46.42
N TYR A 344 5.74 5.68 45.54
CA TYR A 344 7.16 6.02 45.39
C TYR A 344 7.35 7.48 44.96
N THR A 345 6.43 7.99 44.14
CA THR A 345 6.55 9.32 43.54
C THR A 345 6.38 10.46 44.54
N LYS A 346 5.91 10.16 45.75
CA LYS A 346 5.65 11.13 46.83
C LYS A 346 6.63 11.00 47.99
N ILE A 347 7.63 10.14 47.89
CA ILE A 347 8.62 9.92 48.94
C ILE A 347 9.52 11.16 49.04
N SER A 348 9.54 11.78 50.21
CA SER A 348 10.39 12.95 50.48
C SER A 348 11.40 12.72 51.60
N THR A 349 11.21 11.67 52.43
CA THR A 349 12.06 11.38 53.58
C THR A 349 12.71 9.99 53.50
N MET A 350 13.88 9.84 54.12
CA MET A 350 14.60 8.55 54.19
C MET A 350 13.76 7.46 54.87
N GLY A 351 13.00 7.79 55.92
CA GLY A 351 12.13 6.82 56.60
C GLY A 351 11.00 6.31 55.69
N GLN A 352 10.38 7.18 54.90
CA GLN A 352 9.39 6.79 53.90
C GLN A 352 9.99 5.91 52.80
N TYR A 353 11.23 6.19 52.38
CA TYR A 353 11.95 5.36 51.42
C TYR A 353 12.15 3.92 51.92
N TRP A 354 12.64 3.76 53.15
CA TRP A 354 12.83 2.42 53.73
C TRP A 354 11.51 1.68 53.94
N ASN A 355 10.47 2.38 54.40
CA ASN A 355 9.13 1.81 54.54
C ASN A 355 8.57 1.31 53.19
N TRP A 356 8.73 2.10 52.12
CA TRP A 356 8.35 1.68 50.77
C TRP A 356 9.19 0.49 50.28
N LEU A 357 10.50 0.50 50.53
CA LEU A 357 11.40 -0.54 50.07
C LEU A 357 11.04 -1.89 50.70
N GLU A 358 10.83 -1.92 52.01
CA GLU A 358 10.52 -3.13 52.77
C GLU A 358 9.11 -3.64 52.48
N ASN A 359 8.09 -2.78 52.55
CA ASN A 359 6.70 -3.21 52.49
C ASN A 359 6.10 -3.26 51.08
N ASN A 360 6.72 -2.63 50.08
CA ASN A 360 6.19 -2.63 48.72
C ASN A 360 7.18 -3.23 47.71
N PHE A 361 8.43 -2.75 47.67
CA PHE A 361 9.39 -3.25 46.68
C PHE A 361 9.79 -4.71 46.90
N VAL A 362 10.17 -5.08 48.14
CA VAL A 362 10.59 -6.46 48.49
C VAL A 362 9.43 -7.44 48.34
N GLU A 363 8.21 -7.08 48.73
CA GLU A 363 7.04 -7.94 48.54
C GLU A 363 6.76 -8.19 47.05
N ASN A 364 6.90 -7.16 46.20
CA ASN A 364 6.56 -7.25 44.79
C ASN A 364 7.60 -7.97 43.92
N ILE A 365 8.85 -8.04 44.36
CA ILE A 365 9.94 -8.61 43.56
C ILE A 365 9.88 -10.14 43.43
N ARG A 366 9.15 -10.81 44.33
CA ARG A 366 8.94 -12.26 44.27
C ARG A 366 7.48 -12.62 44.50
N ALA A 367 7.03 -13.69 43.86
CA ALA A 367 5.72 -14.27 44.07
C ALA A 367 5.49 -14.58 45.55
N GLN A 368 4.48 -13.92 46.13
CA GLN A 368 4.05 -14.18 47.50
C GLN A 368 3.04 -15.33 47.55
N GLN A 369 2.69 -15.74 48.76
CA GLN A 369 1.63 -16.72 49.00
C GLN A 369 0.31 -16.27 48.37
N TRP A 370 -0.52 -17.25 48.03
CA TRP A 370 -1.87 -17.00 47.55
C TRP A 370 -2.77 -16.48 48.67
N TYR A 371 -3.93 -15.91 48.30
CA TYR A 371 -4.91 -15.39 49.27
C TYR A 371 -5.42 -16.45 50.25
N ASN A 372 -5.31 -17.72 49.90
CA ASN A 372 -5.67 -18.87 50.71
C ASN A 372 -4.50 -19.45 51.51
N GLY A 373 -3.33 -18.78 51.51
CA GLY A 373 -2.13 -19.23 52.22
C GLY A 373 -1.30 -20.28 51.49
N ASP A 374 -1.74 -20.72 50.30
CA ASP A 374 -0.98 -21.71 49.54
C ASP A 374 0.35 -21.12 49.02
N PRO A 375 1.46 -21.89 49.03
CA PRO A 375 2.71 -21.44 48.45
C PRO A 375 2.61 -21.37 46.91
N PRO A 376 3.30 -20.41 46.27
CA PRO A 376 3.26 -20.24 44.82
C PRO A 376 4.13 -21.30 44.11
N ARG A 377 3.59 -22.52 43.98
CA ARG A 377 4.26 -23.66 43.32
C ARG A 377 4.58 -23.33 41.87
N ASN A 378 5.77 -23.71 41.40
CA ASN A 378 6.30 -23.46 40.04
C ASN A 378 6.44 -22.00 39.63
N LEU A 379 6.29 -21.05 40.56
CA LEU A 379 6.45 -19.61 40.33
C LEU A 379 7.73 -19.08 40.99
N SER A 380 8.72 -19.95 41.24
CA SER A 380 10.03 -19.57 41.74
C SER A 380 10.72 -18.65 40.73
N GLY A 381 10.92 -17.38 41.11
CA GLY A 381 11.51 -16.37 40.24
C GLY A 381 10.50 -15.58 39.40
N TYR A 382 9.21 -15.67 39.68
CA TYR A 382 8.21 -14.73 39.16
C TYR A 382 8.05 -13.55 40.12
N LEU A 383 7.66 -12.39 39.58
CA LEU A 383 7.21 -11.24 40.37
C LEU A 383 5.90 -11.57 41.09
N ASN A 384 5.49 -10.71 42.03
CA ASN A 384 4.22 -10.88 42.74
C ASN A 384 2.97 -10.72 41.86
N ASP A 385 3.13 -10.27 40.62
CA ASP A 385 2.09 -10.32 39.59
C ASP A 385 1.87 -11.73 39.00
N LYS A 386 2.72 -12.70 39.37
CA LYS A 386 2.65 -14.13 39.01
C LYS A 386 2.70 -14.40 37.51
N THR A 387 3.11 -13.42 36.71
CA THR A 387 3.13 -13.50 35.24
C THR A 387 4.49 -13.13 34.67
N ASN A 388 5.14 -12.09 35.20
CA ASN A 388 6.46 -11.67 34.76
C ASN A 388 7.55 -12.45 35.50
N ARG A 389 8.49 -13.03 34.75
CA ARG A 389 9.64 -13.74 35.32
C ARG A 389 10.79 -12.77 35.57
N PHE A 390 11.24 -12.73 36.81
CA PHE A 390 12.41 -11.99 37.25
C PHE A 390 13.70 -12.78 36.94
N ILE A 391 14.70 -12.09 36.39
CA ILE A 391 15.98 -12.69 35.99
C ILE A 391 17.06 -12.17 36.93
N GLY A 392 17.77 -13.07 37.61
CA GLY A 392 18.85 -12.73 38.54
C GLY A 392 18.33 -12.29 39.91
N TRP A 393 18.91 -11.21 40.45
CA TRP A 393 18.59 -10.64 41.76
C TRP A 393 18.56 -9.11 41.68
N ALA A 394 17.85 -8.47 42.62
CA ALA A 394 17.91 -7.01 42.73
C ALA A 394 19.24 -6.59 43.31
N THR A 395 19.80 -5.53 42.75
CA THR A 395 21.06 -4.92 43.21
C THR A 395 20.79 -3.49 43.63
N MET A 396 21.15 -3.15 44.86
CA MET A 396 21.17 -1.77 45.33
C MET A 396 22.58 -1.21 45.15
N ARG A 397 22.68 -0.03 44.55
CA ARG A 397 23.95 0.71 44.41
C ARG A 397 23.84 2.02 45.18
N GLN A 398 24.85 2.31 45.99
CA GLN A 398 24.94 3.54 46.78
C GLN A 398 26.18 4.33 46.37
N LEU A 399 26.01 5.64 46.22
CA LEU A 399 27.11 6.60 46.08
C LEU A 399 27.25 7.39 47.38
N ARG A 400 28.47 7.78 47.71
CA ARG A 400 28.79 8.50 48.95
C ARG A 400 29.81 9.59 48.69
N ILE A 401 29.79 10.59 49.55
CA ILE A 401 30.70 11.73 49.53
C ILE A 401 31.62 11.60 50.76
N LYS A 402 32.86 12.04 50.62
CA LYS A 402 33.82 12.10 51.72
C LYS A 402 33.31 13.03 52.82
N ALA A 403 33.35 12.58 54.08
CA ALA A 403 33.04 13.44 55.21
C ALA A 403 34.13 14.52 55.35
N GLN A 404 33.77 15.78 55.12
CA GLN A 404 34.67 16.92 55.31
C GLN A 404 34.14 17.80 56.45
N SER A 405 34.98 18.05 57.44
CA SER A 405 34.71 19.04 58.49
C SER A 405 34.77 20.44 57.88
N CYS A 406 33.68 21.19 57.93
CA CYS A 406 33.69 22.58 57.50
C CYS A 406 33.77 23.50 58.72
N HIS A 407 34.60 24.54 58.61
CA HIS A 407 34.59 25.63 59.56
C HIS A 407 33.49 26.62 59.15
N ILE A 408 32.38 26.64 59.90
CA ILE A 408 31.40 27.72 59.82
C ILE A 408 32.06 28.95 60.44
N GLN A 409 32.26 30.01 59.64
CA GLN A 409 33.10 31.19 59.95
C GLN A 409 32.74 31.96 61.25
N HIS A 410 31.70 31.58 61.99
CA HIS A 410 31.25 32.29 63.20
C HIS A 410 30.96 31.41 64.43
N MET A 411 31.17 30.09 64.37
CA MET A 411 31.08 29.22 65.56
C MET A 411 32.17 28.16 65.51
N SER A 412 32.90 27.98 66.61
CA SER A 412 33.88 26.91 66.83
C SER A 412 33.23 25.54 67.01
N ILE A 413 32.19 25.24 66.22
CA ILE A 413 31.50 23.96 66.19
C ILE A 413 31.97 23.26 64.91
N GLN A 414 32.75 22.20 65.08
CA GLN A 414 33.00 21.26 63.99
C GLN A 414 31.67 20.63 63.60
N SER A 415 31.17 21.02 62.43
CA SER A 415 29.99 20.41 61.83
C SER A 415 30.43 19.68 60.56
N GLU A 416 29.82 18.53 60.32
CA GLU A 416 29.96 17.83 59.05
C GLU A 416 29.12 18.57 58.01
N CYS A 417 29.77 19.15 57.01
CA CYS A 417 29.05 19.76 55.90
C CYS A 417 28.72 18.71 54.84
N GLN A 418 27.49 18.78 54.34
CA GLN A 418 27.04 18.00 53.20
C GLN A 418 27.21 18.85 51.95
N TYR A 419 28.08 18.39 51.06
CA TYR A 419 28.26 18.98 49.72
C TYR A 419 27.44 18.19 48.70
N ASP A 420 27.13 18.81 47.56
CA ASP A 420 26.57 18.10 46.43
C ASP A 420 27.55 17.06 45.89
N TYR A 421 27.02 15.97 45.34
CA TYR A 421 27.85 14.91 44.76
C TYR A 421 28.59 15.40 43.52
N SER A 422 29.90 15.14 43.49
CA SER A 422 30.78 15.34 42.35
C SER A 422 31.75 14.17 42.24
N LEU A 423 32.36 13.99 41.06
CA LEU A 423 33.40 12.97 40.89
C LEU A 423 34.64 13.24 41.76
N LEU A 424 34.88 14.50 42.15
CA LEU A 424 36.06 14.90 42.93
C LEU A 424 35.90 14.60 44.42
N ASN A 425 34.69 14.70 44.96
CA ASN A 425 34.40 14.46 46.38
C ASN A 425 33.80 13.06 46.65
N ASN A 426 33.78 12.18 45.66
CA ASN A 426 33.33 10.79 45.80
C ASN A 426 34.18 10.02 46.83
N GLU A 427 33.51 9.26 47.69
CA GLU A 427 34.15 8.38 48.68
C GLU A 427 34.58 7.05 48.04
N ILE A 428 35.86 6.70 48.20
CA ILE A 428 36.51 5.51 47.60
C ILE A 428 37.01 4.56 48.70
N GLY A 429 36.91 4.95 49.98
CA GLY A 429 37.29 4.11 51.11
C GLY A 429 36.44 2.83 51.21
N SER A 430 37.06 1.77 51.73
CA SER A 430 36.35 0.55 52.14
C SER A 430 36.03 0.63 53.63
N PHE A 431 34.81 0.27 54.00
CA PHE A 431 34.31 0.38 55.38
C PHE A 431 33.89 -0.98 55.93
N GLN A 432 33.78 -1.06 57.26
CA GLN A 432 33.08 -2.17 57.89
C GLN A 432 31.56 -1.95 57.86
N PRO A 433 30.75 -3.01 58.03
CA PRO A 433 29.31 -2.86 58.17
C PRO A 433 28.92 -1.81 59.20
N GLY A 434 28.00 -0.93 58.81
CA GLY A 434 27.64 0.26 59.59
C GLY A 434 28.49 1.50 59.33
N TRP A 435 29.36 1.48 58.30
CA TRP A 435 30.22 2.60 57.91
C TRP A 435 31.28 2.99 58.94
N ASN A 436 31.70 2.01 59.73
CA ASN A 436 32.75 2.20 60.74
C ASN A 436 34.14 2.01 60.11
N LEU A 437 35.08 2.84 60.56
CA LEU A 437 36.49 2.82 60.16
C LEU A 437 37.35 1.89 61.03
N THR A 438 36.85 1.47 62.19
CA THR A 438 37.62 0.71 63.19
C THR A 438 37.31 -0.79 63.16
N ASN A 439 38.35 -1.63 63.28
CA ASN A 439 38.27 -3.10 63.38
C ASN A 439 37.77 -3.59 64.77
N GLN A 440 36.98 -2.78 65.49
CA GLN A 440 36.63 -3.05 66.89
C GLN A 440 35.29 -3.74 67.10
N THR A 441 34.61 -4.18 66.04
CA THR A 441 33.39 -4.98 66.18
C THR A 441 33.74 -6.47 66.11
N ASN A 442 33.65 -7.17 67.26
CA ASN A 442 33.70 -8.64 67.34
C ASN A 442 32.47 -9.32 66.69
N GLN A 443 31.78 -8.66 65.75
CA GLN A 443 30.60 -9.17 65.08
C GLN A 443 31.00 -9.86 63.77
N ILE A 444 30.69 -11.15 63.66
CA ILE A 444 30.92 -11.94 62.45
C ILE A 444 29.79 -11.64 61.47
N TYR A 445 30.07 -10.87 60.42
CA TYR A 445 29.12 -10.61 59.34
C TYR A 445 29.26 -11.64 58.21
N SER A 446 28.21 -11.81 57.40
CA SER A 446 28.31 -12.63 56.19
C SER A 446 29.24 -11.98 55.17
N SER A 447 29.89 -12.79 54.34
CA SER A 447 30.78 -12.31 53.27
C SER A 447 30.08 -11.36 52.31
N SER A 448 28.79 -11.58 52.01
CA SER A 448 27.97 -10.73 51.16
C SER A 448 27.73 -9.33 51.76
N ILE A 449 27.46 -9.26 53.07
CA ILE A 449 27.26 -7.98 53.76
C ILE A 449 28.58 -7.23 53.79
N GLN A 450 29.68 -7.90 54.10
CA GLN A 450 31.00 -7.27 54.13
C GLN A 450 31.40 -6.70 52.76
N GLN A 451 31.12 -7.42 51.67
CA GLN A 451 31.32 -6.94 50.30
C GLN A 451 30.53 -5.68 49.97
N ALA A 452 29.34 -5.48 50.56
CA ALA A 452 28.52 -4.30 50.30
C ALA A 452 29.12 -2.98 50.84
N PHE A 453 30.07 -3.04 51.76
CA PHE A 453 30.76 -1.87 52.33
C PHE A 453 32.16 -1.66 51.73
N ILE A 454 32.59 -2.53 50.81
CA ILE A 454 33.84 -2.39 50.05
C ILE A 454 33.55 -1.62 48.77
N TYR A 455 34.36 -0.59 48.50
CA TYR A 455 34.23 0.19 47.28
C TYR A 455 34.62 -0.61 46.04
N GLN A 456 33.85 -0.47 44.96
CA GLN A 456 34.13 -1.08 43.66
C GLN A 456 34.02 -0.02 42.56
N THR A 457 34.94 -0.05 41.60
CA THR A 457 34.91 0.89 40.48
C THR A 457 33.83 0.51 39.47
N GLY A 458 33.43 1.47 38.61
CA GLY A 458 32.47 1.21 37.53
C GLY A 458 32.95 0.11 36.57
N ASP A 459 34.26 0.03 36.34
CA ASP A 459 34.91 -0.96 35.48
C ASP A 459 34.86 -2.36 36.11
N ASP A 460 35.13 -2.48 37.42
CA ASP A 460 35.00 -3.74 38.16
C ASP A 460 33.57 -4.29 38.09
N LEU A 461 32.58 -3.39 38.18
CA LEU A 461 31.16 -3.71 38.09
C LEU A 461 30.66 -3.90 36.65
N LYS A 462 31.45 -3.55 35.64
CA LYS A 462 31.04 -3.51 34.21
C LYS A 462 29.77 -2.69 33.99
N THR A 463 29.68 -1.54 34.65
CA THR A 463 28.50 -0.65 34.60
C THR A 463 28.79 0.69 33.95
N TYR A 464 27.79 1.27 33.29
CA TYR A 464 27.85 2.61 32.72
C TYR A 464 27.38 3.68 33.71
N ILE A 465 27.87 4.91 33.53
CA ILE A 465 27.41 6.08 34.29
C ILE A 465 26.00 6.44 33.84
N SER A 466 25.07 6.56 34.80
CA SER A 466 23.69 6.96 34.57
C SER A 466 23.51 8.44 34.93
N THR A 467 23.01 9.24 33.98
CA THR A 467 22.62 10.64 34.25
C THR A 467 21.19 10.69 34.76
N GLY A 468 20.97 11.29 35.92
CA GLY A 468 19.65 11.51 36.50
C GLY A 468 19.54 12.91 37.08
N LYS A 469 18.30 13.37 37.29
CA LYS A 469 18.03 14.52 38.16
C LYS A 469 17.75 13.97 39.57
N PHE A 470 18.33 14.64 40.56
CA PHE A 470 17.91 14.48 41.95
C PHE A 470 16.55 15.13 42.16
#